data_AF-A0A8D1M1A7-F1
#
_entry.id   AF-A0A8D1M1A7-F1
#
_cell.length_a   1.000
_cell.length_b   1.000
_cell.length_c   1.000
_cell.angle_alpha   90.00
_cell.angle_beta   90.00
_cell.angle_gamma   90.00
#
_symmetry.space_group_name_H-M   'P 1'
#
loop_
_entity.id
_entity.type
_entity.pdbx_description
1 polymer ?
#
loop_
_entity_poly.entity_id
_entity_poly.type
_entity_poly.pdbx_seq_one_letter_code
_entity_poly.pdbx_strand_id
1 'polypeptide(L)'
;MFAAQRSAAALAAVAPRSVYAFSARPLAGGEPISLGSLRGKVLLIENVASLCGTTVRDYTQMNELQRRLGPRGLVVLGFPCNQFGHQENAKNEEILNCLKYVRPGGGFEPNFMLFEKCEVNGANAHPLFAFLREALPTPSDDATALMTDPKFITWSPVCRNDIAWNFEKFLVGPDGVPLRRYSRRFLTIDIEPDIEALLSQEPSSA
;
A
#
# COMPACT_ATOMS: atom_id res chain seq x y z
N MET A 1 -10.27 37.09 44.13
CA MET A 1 -10.07 35.68 43.73
C MET A 1 -9.52 35.66 42.32
N PHE A 2 -8.20 35.54 42.16
CA PHE A 2 -7.57 35.38 40.85
C PHE A 2 -7.56 33.87 40.51
N ALA A 3 -8.34 33.47 39.52
CA ALA A 3 -8.32 32.11 39.01
C ALA A 3 -7.07 31.93 38.13
N ALA A 4 -6.20 31.01 38.53
CA ALA A 4 -5.02 30.63 37.77
C ALA A 4 -5.42 29.89 36.49
N GLN A 5 -5.08 30.46 35.34
CA GLN A 5 -5.28 29.85 34.04
C GLN A 5 -4.17 28.83 33.80
N ARG A 6 -4.45 27.55 34.05
CA ARG A 6 -3.54 26.45 33.70
C ARG A 6 -3.59 26.24 32.19
N SER A 7 -2.50 26.64 31.51
CA SER A 7 -2.27 26.31 30.10
C SER A 7 -2.02 24.82 29.95
N ALA A 8 -2.93 24.11 29.30
CA ALA A 8 -2.70 22.74 28.85
C ALA A 8 -1.91 22.81 27.53
N ALA A 9 -0.60 22.54 27.59
CA ALA A 9 0.18 22.25 26.39
C ALA A 9 -0.33 20.93 25.82
N ALA A 10 -0.99 20.97 24.66
CA ALA A 10 -1.27 19.77 23.90
C ALA A 10 0.06 19.16 23.46
N LEU A 11 0.40 17.98 23.99
CA LEU A 11 1.48 17.17 23.42
C LEU A 11 1.07 16.82 22.00
N ALA A 12 1.73 17.42 21.01
CA ALA A 12 1.65 16.96 19.64
C ALA A 12 2.07 15.49 19.62
N ALA A 13 1.16 14.60 19.23
CA ALA A 13 1.48 13.19 19.04
C ALA A 13 2.63 13.10 18.04
N VAL A 14 3.73 12.44 18.41
CA VAL A 14 4.84 12.18 17.50
C VAL A 14 4.31 11.32 16.38
N ALA A 15 4.36 11.82 15.15
CA ALA A 15 3.94 11.07 13.98
C ALA A 15 4.68 9.71 13.94
N PRO A 16 3.97 8.60 13.67
CA PRO A 16 4.59 7.30 13.63
C PRO A 16 5.71 7.31 12.58
N ARG A 17 6.87 6.73 12.91
CA ARG A 17 8.00 6.64 11.97
C ARG A 17 7.99 5.37 11.12
N SER A 18 7.07 4.45 11.40
CA SER A 18 7.07 3.10 10.85
C SER A 18 5.66 2.58 10.63
N VAL A 19 5.51 1.69 9.64
CA VAL A 19 4.25 1.01 9.32
C VAL A 19 3.73 0.14 10.46
N TYR A 20 4.57 -0.20 11.45
CA TYR A 20 4.20 -1.07 12.57
C TYR A 20 3.14 -0.49 13.51
N ALA A 21 2.84 0.81 13.39
CA ALA A 21 1.75 1.44 14.11
C ALA A 21 0.35 1.10 13.54
N PHE A 22 0.28 0.46 12.37
CA PHE A 22 -0.98 0.23 11.66
C PHE A 22 -1.36 -1.26 11.63
N SER A 23 -2.65 -1.50 11.43
CA SER A 23 -3.22 -2.82 11.17
C SER A 23 -4.22 -2.72 10.02
N ALA A 24 -4.55 -3.87 9.42
CA ALA A 24 -5.57 -3.96 8.39
C ALA A 24 -6.30 -5.30 8.48
N ARG A 25 -7.60 -5.32 8.14
CA ARG A 25 -8.41 -6.54 8.15
C ARG A 25 -8.16 -7.38 6.90
N PRO A 26 -7.94 -8.70 7.01
CA PRO A 26 -7.77 -9.57 5.85
C PRO A 26 -9.01 -9.58 4.96
N LEU A 27 -8.82 -9.78 3.65
CA LEU A 27 -9.93 -9.82 2.69
C LEU A 27 -10.97 -10.91 3.02
N ALA A 28 -10.54 -12.05 3.56
CA ALA A 28 -11.41 -13.14 3.98
C ALA A 28 -12.21 -12.85 5.27
N GLY A 29 -12.07 -11.65 5.84
CA GLY A 29 -12.60 -11.26 7.14
C GLY A 29 -11.71 -11.73 8.31
N GLY A 30 -12.18 -11.44 9.53
CA GLY A 30 -11.49 -11.79 10.78
C GLY A 30 -10.84 -10.59 11.48
N GLU A 31 -9.95 -10.89 12.42
CA GLU A 31 -9.29 -9.87 13.23
C GLU A 31 -8.25 -9.06 12.44
N PRO A 32 -8.08 -7.75 12.73
CA PRO A 32 -7.06 -6.94 12.08
C PRO A 32 -5.65 -7.51 12.32
N ILE A 33 -4.88 -7.66 11.24
CA ILE A 33 -3.47 -8.03 11.32
C ILE A 33 -2.65 -6.77 11.57
N SER A 34 -1.95 -6.73 12.70
CA SER A 34 -0.96 -5.68 12.96
C SER A 34 0.25 -5.86 12.03
N LEU A 35 0.63 -4.80 11.32
CA LEU A 35 1.85 -4.81 10.49
C LEU A 35 3.11 -4.93 11.36
N GLY A 36 3.03 -4.65 12.68
CA GLY A 36 4.11 -4.91 13.62
C GLY A 36 4.51 -6.39 13.71
N SER A 37 3.61 -7.31 13.33
CA SER A 37 3.94 -8.75 13.21
C SER A 37 4.89 -9.06 12.06
N LEU A 38 5.08 -8.13 11.11
CA LEU A 38 5.96 -8.27 9.95
C LEU A 38 7.34 -7.61 10.19
N ARG A 39 7.73 -7.44 11.46
CA ARG A 39 9.05 -6.92 11.81
C ARG A 39 10.17 -7.79 11.24
N GLY A 40 11.20 -7.16 10.67
CA GLY A 40 12.32 -7.85 10.02
C GLY A 40 12.02 -8.30 8.58
N LYS A 41 10.83 -7.97 8.04
CA LYS A 41 10.47 -8.28 6.65
C LYS A 41 10.54 -7.03 5.78
N VAL A 42 11.04 -7.18 4.56
CA VAL A 42 10.88 -6.16 3.52
C VAL A 42 9.45 -6.24 3.02
N LEU A 43 8.74 -5.11 2.96
CA LEU A 43 7.35 -5.08 2.52
C LEU A 43 7.24 -4.38 1.17
N LEU A 44 6.51 -5.01 0.26
CA LEU A 44 6.02 -4.37 -0.97
C LEU A 44 4.51 -4.19 -0.83
N ILE A 45 4.08 -2.93 -0.69
CA ILE A 45 2.67 -2.57 -0.50
C ILE A 45 2.14 -1.97 -1.81
N GLU A 46 1.07 -2.53 -2.35
CA GLU A 46 0.40 -2.01 -3.55
C GLU A 46 -1.09 -1.75 -3.31
N ASN A 47 -1.61 -0.63 -3.81
CA ASN A 47 -3.05 -0.43 -3.93
C ASN A 47 -3.54 -1.12 -5.21
N VAL A 48 -4.46 -2.07 -5.10
CA VAL A 48 -4.81 -2.97 -6.21
C VAL A 48 -6.24 -2.75 -6.72
N ALA A 49 -6.48 -3.21 -7.94
CA ALA A 49 -7.81 -3.26 -8.55
C ALA A 49 -7.92 -4.50 -9.47
N SER A 50 -9.03 -5.23 -9.42
CA SER A 50 -9.27 -6.40 -10.27
C SER A 50 -9.57 -6.03 -11.72
N LEU A 51 -10.05 -4.80 -11.97
CA LEU A 51 -10.49 -4.38 -13.30
C LEU A 51 -9.71 -3.22 -13.95
N CYS A 52 -8.42 -3.11 -13.67
CA CYS A 52 -7.51 -2.14 -14.27
C CYS A 52 -6.75 -2.71 -15.48
N GLY A 53 -6.29 -1.82 -16.37
CA GLY A 53 -5.51 -2.18 -17.57
C GLY A 53 -4.20 -2.93 -17.25
N THR A 54 -3.63 -2.74 -16.06
CA THR A 54 -2.39 -3.41 -15.64
C THR A 54 -2.62 -4.55 -14.64
N THR A 55 -3.87 -4.88 -14.29
CA THR A 55 -4.20 -5.93 -13.30
C THR A 55 -3.46 -7.23 -13.59
N VAL A 56 -3.51 -7.73 -14.84
CA VAL A 56 -2.84 -8.99 -15.20
C VAL A 56 -1.34 -8.90 -14.93
N ARG A 57 -0.72 -7.80 -15.34
CA ARG A 57 0.73 -7.58 -15.19
C ARG A 57 1.13 -7.48 -13.73
N ASP A 58 0.52 -6.58 -12.97
CA ASP A 58 0.96 -6.33 -11.59
C ASP A 58 0.65 -7.54 -10.69
N TYR A 59 -0.51 -8.19 -10.80
CA TYR A 59 -0.81 -9.40 -10.01
C TYR A 59 0.12 -10.57 -10.31
N THR A 60 0.46 -10.79 -11.59
CA THR A 60 1.41 -11.87 -11.96
C THR A 60 2.82 -11.57 -11.47
N GLN A 61 3.27 -10.32 -11.54
CA GLN A 61 4.57 -9.89 -11.05
C GLN A 61 4.65 -9.90 -9.51
N MET A 62 3.58 -9.51 -8.80
CA MET A 62 3.48 -9.65 -7.35
C MET A 62 3.58 -11.13 -6.93
N ASN A 63 2.86 -12.03 -7.61
CA ASN A 63 2.97 -13.47 -7.36
C ASN A 63 4.39 -13.99 -7.59
N GLU A 64 5.04 -13.50 -8.64
CA GLU A 64 6.42 -13.86 -8.99
C GLU A 64 7.41 -13.46 -7.90
N LEU A 65 7.37 -12.19 -7.48
CA LEU A 65 8.23 -11.67 -6.42
C LEU A 65 7.99 -12.38 -5.09
N GLN A 66 6.72 -12.54 -4.68
CA GLN A 66 6.37 -13.23 -3.44
C GLN A 66 6.87 -14.68 -3.46
N ARG A 67 6.77 -15.38 -4.59
CA ARG A 67 7.23 -16.78 -4.73
C ARG A 67 8.75 -16.88 -4.60
N ARG A 68 9.51 -16.01 -5.28
CA ARG A 68 10.98 -16.09 -5.32
C ARG A 68 11.66 -15.49 -4.10
N LEU A 69 11.17 -14.35 -3.62
CA LEU A 69 11.82 -13.56 -2.58
C LEU A 69 11.15 -13.70 -1.20
N GLY A 70 9.95 -14.30 -1.15
CA GLY A 70 9.25 -14.61 0.10
C GLY A 70 10.08 -15.40 1.10
N PRO A 71 10.71 -16.53 0.69
CA PRO A 71 11.58 -17.31 1.57
C PRO A 71 12.78 -16.52 2.13
N ARG A 72 13.16 -15.43 1.47
CA ARG A 72 14.30 -14.58 1.85
C ARG A 72 13.89 -13.37 2.71
N GLY A 73 12.59 -13.12 2.89
CA GLY A 73 12.10 -12.06 3.77
C GLY A 73 11.20 -11.01 3.13
N LEU A 74 10.86 -11.14 1.84
CA LEU A 74 9.84 -10.28 1.22
C LEU A 74 8.43 -10.68 1.65
N VAL A 75 7.59 -9.69 1.92
CA VAL A 75 6.13 -9.86 2.07
C VAL A 75 5.43 -8.86 1.16
N VAL A 76 4.62 -9.38 0.23
CA VAL A 76 3.77 -8.57 -0.64
C VAL A 76 2.40 -8.39 0.00
N LEU A 77 1.88 -7.16 -0.02
CA LEU A 77 0.63 -6.75 0.62
C LEU A 77 -0.24 -5.97 -0.38
N GLY A 78 -1.39 -6.51 -0.75
CA GLY A 78 -2.34 -5.84 -1.66
C GLY A 78 -3.53 -5.25 -0.92
N PHE A 79 -3.84 -3.99 -1.24
CA PHE A 79 -4.96 -3.24 -0.67
C PHE A 79 -5.94 -2.84 -1.77
N PRO A 80 -7.06 -3.57 -1.95
CA PRO A 80 -8.06 -3.25 -2.95
C PRO A 80 -8.60 -1.83 -2.75
N CYS A 81 -8.73 -1.04 -3.83
CA CYS A 81 -9.23 0.33 -3.75
C CYS A 81 -10.09 0.68 -4.96
N ASN A 82 -11.26 1.29 -4.72
CA ASN A 82 -12.23 1.63 -5.77
C ASN A 82 -12.21 3.10 -6.22
N GLN A 83 -11.24 3.89 -5.76
CA GLN A 83 -11.19 5.34 -6.04
C GLN A 83 -10.77 5.67 -7.48
N PHE A 84 -10.09 4.73 -8.17
CA PHE A 84 -9.48 4.99 -9.47
C PHE A 84 -10.30 4.38 -10.60
N GLY A 85 -11.15 5.21 -11.22
CA GLY A 85 -12.02 4.78 -12.32
C GLY A 85 -12.99 3.66 -11.96
N HIS A 86 -13.29 3.50 -10.66
CA HIS A 86 -14.14 2.44 -10.12
C HIS A 86 -13.75 1.03 -10.61
N GLN A 87 -12.45 0.74 -10.64
CA GLN A 87 -11.90 -0.52 -11.16
C GLN A 87 -11.89 -1.66 -10.12
N GLU A 88 -12.47 -1.46 -8.94
CA GLU A 88 -12.63 -2.45 -7.87
C GLU A 88 -14.06 -2.41 -7.28
N ASN A 89 -15.06 -2.45 -8.17
CA ASN A 89 -16.47 -2.37 -7.79
C ASN A 89 -16.97 -3.58 -6.98
N ALA A 90 -16.36 -4.75 -7.20
CA ALA A 90 -16.66 -5.98 -6.48
C ALA A 90 -16.57 -5.79 -4.96
N LYS A 91 -17.43 -6.48 -4.21
CA LYS A 91 -17.35 -6.54 -2.75
C LYS A 91 -16.14 -7.37 -2.31
N ASN A 92 -15.79 -7.30 -1.02
CA ASN A 92 -14.68 -8.07 -0.47
C ASN A 92 -14.80 -9.57 -0.80
N GLU A 93 -16.00 -10.12 -0.70
CA GLU A 93 -16.30 -11.54 -0.93
C GLU A 93 -16.22 -11.94 -2.42
N GLU A 94 -16.18 -10.97 -3.32
CA GLU A 94 -16.22 -11.17 -4.77
C GLU A 94 -14.83 -11.00 -5.42
N ILE A 95 -13.91 -10.27 -4.77
CA ILE A 95 -12.59 -9.92 -5.36
C ILE A 95 -11.80 -11.17 -5.77
N LEU A 96 -11.72 -12.19 -4.92
CA LEU A 96 -11.00 -13.44 -5.27
C LEU A 96 -11.64 -14.15 -6.46
N ASN A 97 -12.97 -14.11 -6.60
CA ASN A 97 -13.67 -14.66 -7.76
C ASN A 97 -13.39 -13.84 -9.02
N CYS A 98 -13.32 -12.50 -8.93
CA CYS A 98 -12.93 -11.66 -10.06
C CYS A 98 -11.51 -12.01 -10.54
N LEU A 99 -10.56 -12.15 -9.63
CA LEU A 99 -9.18 -12.52 -9.97
C LEU A 99 -9.09 -13.91 -10.60
N LYS A 100 -9.84 -14.89 -10.06
CA LYS A 100 -9.80 -16.28 -10.49
C LYS A 100 -10.51 -16.56 -11.81
N TYR A 101 -11.64 -15.90 -12.04
CA TYR A 101 -12.55 -16.25 -13.14
C TYR A 101 -12.71 -15.15 -14.20
N VAL A 102 -12.30 -13.90 -13.93
CA VAL A 102 -12.50 -12.78 -14.86
C VAL A 102 -11.16 -12.19 -15.33
N ARG A 103 -10.39 -11.61 -14.41
CA ARG A 103 -9.09 -10.99 -14.71
C ARG A 103 -8.22 -11.00 -13.46
N PRO A 104 -7.07 -11.70 -13.45
CA PRO A 104 -6.43 -12.37 -14.59
C PRO A 104 -7.21 -13.54 -15.20
N GLY A 105 -8.10 -14.17 -14.45
CA GLY A 105 -8.85 -15.34 -14.91
C GLY A 105 -7.97 -16.60 -14.96
N GLY A 106 -8.46 -17.64 -15.63
CA GLY A 106 -7.68 -18.87 -15.85
C GLY A 106 -7.31 -19.63 -14.58
N GLY A 107 -8.03 -19.44 -13.48
CA GLY A 107 -7.72 -20.06 -12.19
C GLY A 107 -6.64 -19.33 -11.40
N PHE A 108 -6.32 -18.08 -11.75
CA PHE A 108 -5.33 -17.28 -11.03
C PHE A 108 -5.71 -17.09 -9.55
N GLU A 109 -4.73 -17.30 -8.67
CA GLU A 109 -4.87 -17.06 -7.23
C GLU A 109 -3.66 -16.25 -6.73
N PRO A 110 -3.88 -15.14 -6.00
CA PRO A 110 -2.80 -14.43 -5.30
C PRO A 110 -2.12 -15.33 -4.28
N ASN A 111 -0.78 -15.38 -4.28
CA ASN A 111 0.02 -16.10 -3.28
C ASN A 111 0.54 -15.18 -2.16
N PHE A 112 -0.04 -13.99 -2.06
CA PHE A 112 0.28 -12.92 -1.11
C PHE A 112 -1.00 -12.43 -0.41
N MET A 113 -0.83 -11.62 0.63
CA MET A 113 -1.95 -11.19 1.46
C MET A 113 -2.75 -10.07 0.78
N LEU A 114 -4.07 -10.25 0.73
CA LEU A 114 -5.03 -9.19 0.41
C LEU A 114 -5.76 -8.75 1.67
N PHE A 115 -5.97 -7.45 1.80
CA PHE A 115 -6.79 -6.85 2.85
C PHE A 115 -8.18 -6.48 2.32
N GLU A 116 -9.07 -6.12 3.24
CA GLU A 116 -10.37 -5.53 2.89
C GLU A 116 -10.17 -4.25 2.06
N LYS A 117 -11.14 -4.02 1.18
CA LYS A 117 -11.18 -2.81 0.35
C LYS A 117 -11.21 -1.55 1.21
N CYS A 118 -10.35 -0.59 0.89
CA CYS A 118 -10.27 0.68 1.61
C CYS A 118 -10.05 1.87 0.66
N GLU A 119 -10.18 3.08 1.20
CA GLU A 119 -9.75 4.30 0.53
C GLU A 119 -8.27 4.57 0.83
N VAL A 120 -7.55 5.13 -0.15
CA VAL A 120 -6.13 5.48 -0.01
C VAL A 120 -5.90 7.00 -0.11
N ASN A 121 -6.88 7.72 -0.66
CA ASN A 121 -6.94 9.17 -0.77
C ASN A 121 -8.16 9.75 -0.04
N GLY A 122 -8.15 11.07 0.19
CA GLY A 122 -9.24 11.79 0.85
C GLY A 122 -9.31 11.60 2.37
N ALA A 123 -10.37 12.14 2.98
CA ALA A 123 -10.53 12.20 4.43
C ALA A 123 -10.72 10.82 5.09
N ASN A 124 -11.23 9.85 4.34
CA ASN A 124 -11.46 8.48 4.82
C ASN A 124 -10.32 7.53 4.42
N ALA A 125 -9.19 8.06 3.94
CA ALA A 125 -8.03 7.24 3.61
C ALA A 125 -7.62 6.38 4.82
N HIS A 126 -7.33 5.11 4.56
CA HIS A 126 -6.81 4.23 5.59
C HIS A 126 -5.54 4.85 6.19
N PRO A 127 -5.37 4.86 7.53
CA PRO A 127 -4.26 5.57 8.18
C PRO A 127 -2.87 5.17 7.68
N LEU A 128 -2.69 3.90 7.29
CA LEU A 128 -1.46 3.43 6.63
C LEU A 128 -1.12 4.24 5.37
N PHE A 129 -2.10 4.47 4.48
CA PHE A 129 -1.86 5.18 3.22
C PHE A 129 -1.67 6.68 3.43
N ALA A 130 -2.37 7.28 4.39
CA ALA A 130 -2.09 8.65 4.81
C ALA A 130 -0.63 8.80 5.26
N PHE A 131 -0.15 7.88 6.11
CA PHE A 131 1.24 7.84 6.56
C PHE A 131 2.23 7.60 5.41
N LEU A 132 2.00 6.61 4.54
CA LEU A 132 2.88 6.30 3.42
C LEU A 132 3.02 7.47 2.44
N ARG A 133 1.92 8.17 2.17
CA ARG A 133 1.90 9.38 1.32
C ARG A 133 2.55 10.58 1.98
N GLU A 134 2.51 10.70 3.30
CA GLU A 134 3.24 11.76 4.02
C GLU A 134 4.75 11.48 4.02
N ALA A 135 5.14 10.23 4.28
CA ALA A 135 6.54 9.81 4.29
C ALA A 135 7.18 9.84 2.89
N LEU A 136 6.43 9.47 1.85
CA LEU A 136 6.87 9.40 0.47
C LEU A 136 5.91 10.23 -0.44
N PRO A 137 6.06 11.57 -0.44
CA PRO A 137 5.07 12.47 -1.02
C PRO A 137 4.93 12.36 -2.54
N THR A 138 5.95 11.89 -3.23
CA THR A 138 5.94 11.73 -4.69
C THR A 138 6.57 10.41 -5.10
N PRO A 139 6.09 9.74 -6.16
CA PRO A 139 6.79 8.62 -6.77
C PRO A 139 8.21 9.01 -7.21
N SER A 140 9.14 8.07 -7.07
CA SER A 140 10.55 8.28 -7.40
C SER A 140 10.82 8.38 -8.91
N ASP A 141 9.96 7.77 -9.73
CA ASP A 141 10.04 7.73 -11.19
C ASP A 141 9.16 8.77 -11.89
N ASP A 142 8.16 9.34 -11.20
CA ASP A 142 7.29 10.40 -11.72
C ASP A 142 6.82 11.32 -10.58
N ALA A 143 7.53 12.42 -10.38
CA ALA A 143 7.26 13.34 -9.27
C ALA A 143 6.14 14.37 -9.55
N THR A 144 5.56 14.36 -10.76
CA THR A 144 4.69 15.47 -11.22
C THR A 144 3.29 15.03 -11.61
N ALA A 145 3.12 13.81 -12.12
CA ALA A 145 1.82 13.36 -12.58
C ALA A 145 0.91 12.97 -11.41
N LEU A 146 -0.26 13.61 -11.34
CA LEU A 146 -1.36 13.18 -10.47
C LEU A 146 -2.49 12.52 -11.28
N MET A 147 -3.11 13.28 -12.19
CA MET A 147 -4.19 12.76 -13.03
C MET A 147 -4.27 13.58 -14.32
N THR A 148 -4.45 12.91 -15.46
CA THR A 148 -4.61 13.59 -16.76
C THR A 148 -6.01 14.19 -16.92
N ASP A 149 -7.05 13.40 -16.65
CA ASP A 149 -8.44 13.89 -16.68
C ASP A 149 -8.92 14.13 -15.24
N PRO A 150 -9.18 15.39 -14.85
CA PRO A 150 -9.58 15.73 -13.48
C PRO A 150 -10.91 15.07 -13.06
N LYS A 151 -11.74 14.57 -13.99
CA LYS A 151 -12.99 13.87 -13.66
C LYS A 151 -12.78 12.58 -12.86
N PHE A 152 -11.59 11.99 -12.93
CA PHE A 152 -11.25 10.80 -12.14
C PHE A 152 -10.87 11.13 -10.68
N ILE A 153 -10.72 12.41 -10.33
CA ILE A 153 -10.51 12.84 -8.96
C ILE A 153 -11.88 13.04 -8.30
N THR A 154 -12.33 12.01 -7.59
CA THR A 154 -13.66 11.98 -6.94
C THR A 154 -13.60 11.99 -5.41
N TRP A 155 -12.39 11.95 -4.84
CA TRP A 155 -12.16 12.02 -3.39
C TRP A 155 -11.98 13.46 -2.92
N SER A 156 -12.10 13.66 -1.61
CA SER A 156 -11.90 14.96 -0.96
C SER A 156 -11.34 14.78 0.46
N PRO A 157 -10.43 15.66 0.93
CA PRO A 157 -9.74 16.68 0.14
C PRO A 157 -8.74 16.05 -0.86
N VAL A 158 -8.36 16.83 -1.87
CA VAL A 158 -7.29 16.48 -2.81
C VAL A 158 -5.97 17.03 -2.27
N CYS A 159 -4.95 16.19 -2.21
CA CYS A 159 -3.62 16.51 -1.69
C CYS A 159 -2.55 16.27 -2.75
N ARG A 160 -1.45 17.03 -2.70
CA ARG A 160 -0.33 16.90 -3.66
C ARG A 160 0.35 15.54 -3.63
N ASN A 161 0.24 14.82 -2.51
CA ASN A 161 0.81 13.50 -2.31
C ASN A 161 -0.20 12.36 -2.50
N ASP A 162 -1.39 12.63 -3.06
CA ASP A 162 -2.36 11.60 -3.38
C ASP A 162 -1.76 10.51 -4.30
N ILE A 163 -2.27 9.29 -4.16
CA ILE A 163 -1.99 8.20 -5.09
C ILE A 163 -2.71 8.50 -6.40
N ALA A 164 -2.00 8.39 -7.52
CA ALA A 164 -2.47 8.80 -8.84
C ALA A 164 -3.40 7.78 -9.49
N TRP A 165 -3.20 6.48 -9.24
CA TRP A 165 -3.99 5.40 -9.84
C TRP A 165 -3.81 4.06 -9.11
N ASN A 166 -4.48 3.03 -9.61
CA ASN A 166 -4.21 1.65 -9.26
C ASN A 166 -2.74 1.27 -9.51
N PHE A 167 -2.21 0.41 -8.64
CA PHE A 167 -0.87 -0.15 -8.66
C PHE A 167 0.24 0.90 -8.54
N GLU A 168 0.10 1.86 -7.62
CA GLU A 168 1.29 2.47 -7.03
C GLU A 168 1.89 1.55 -5.97
N LYS A 169 3.19 1.66 -5.77
CA LYS A 169 3.96 0.75 -4.94
C LYS A 169 4.74 1.49 -3.88
N PHE A 170 4.76 0.95 -2.67
CA PHE A 170 5.58 1.43 -1.57
C PHE A 170 6.48 0.30 -1.09
N LEU A 171 7.79 0.55 -1.13
CA LEU A 171 8.81 -0.34 -0.59
C LEU A 171 9.17 0.12 0.83
N VAL A 172 9.07 -0.81 1.77
CA VAL A 172 9.31 -0.59 3.20
C VAL A 172 10.42 -1.52 3.68
N GLY A 173 11.35 -0.96 4.45
CA GLY A 173 12.49 -1.70 5.01
C GLY A 173 12.10 -2.69 6.13
N PRO A 174 13.05 -3.55 6.53
CA PRO A 174 12.84 -4.53 7.62
C PRO A 174 12.66 -3.91 9.01
N ASP A 175 12.90 -2.60 9.16
CA ASP A 175 12.61 -1.78 10.33
C ASP A 175 11.23 -1.09 10.28
N GLY A 176 10.50 -1.29 9.18
CA GLY A 176 9.17 -0.76 8.93
C GLY A 176 9.17 0.70 8.45
N VAL A 177 10.34 1.27 8.13
CA VAL A 177 10.44 2.62 7.58
C VAL A 177 10.17 2.61 6.07
N PRO A 178 9.29 3.47 5.54
CA PRO A 178 9.10 3.60 4.09
C PRO A 178 10.36 4.12 3.41
N LEU A 179 10.81 3.46 2.33
CA LEU A 179 12.08 3.76 1.66
C LEU A 179 11.89 4.36 0.27
N ARG A 180 10.95 3.82 -0.52
CA ARG A 180 10.72 4.29 -1.89
C ARG A 180 9.27 4.09 -2.33
N ARG A 181 8.77 5.03 -3.13
CA ARG A 181 7.46 4.99 -3.78
C ARG A 181 7.66 4.92 -5.29
N TYR A 182 6.84 4.14 -5.99
CA TYR A 182 6.89 3.96 -7.43
C TYR A 182 5.51 4.22 -8.04
N SER A 183 5.50 4.85 -9.21
CA SER A 183 4.28 5.28 -9.87
C SER A 183 3.49 4.09 -10.43
N ARG A 184 2.24 4.35 -10.81
CA ARG A 184 1.37 3.42 -11.56
C ARG A 184 2.00 2.81 -12.82
N ARG A 185 3.01 3.48 -13.40
CA ARG A 185 3.66 3.06 -14.65
C ARG A 185 4.88 2.18 -14.40
N PHE A 186 5.53 2.33 -13.24
CA PHE A 186 6.68 1.53 -12.86
C PHE A 186 6.28 0.06 -12.74
N LEU A 187 7.06 -0.82 -13.35
CA LEU A 187 6.77 -2.26 -13.33
C LEU A 187 7.05 -2.82 -11.94
N THR A 188 6.13 -3.61 -11.39
CA THR A 188 6.35 -4.30 -10.10
C THR A 188 7.63 -5.12 -10.14
N ILE A 189 7.90 -5.82 -11.24
CA ILE A 189 9.10 -6.65 -11.39
C ILE A 189 10.41 -5.84 -11.39
N ASP A 190 10.39 -4.58 -11.86
CA ASP A 190 11.57 -3.72 -11.90
C ASP A 190 11.95 -3.19 -10.50
N ILE A 191 11.12 -3.44 -9.48
CA ILE A 191 11.40 -3.14 -8.07
C ILE A 191 12.32 -4.21 -7.45
N GLU A 192 12.49 -5.36 -8.12
CA GLU A 192 13.31 -6.47 -7.62
C GLU A 192 14.72 -6.07 -7.16
N PRO A 193 15.52 -5.27 -7.92
CA PRO A 193 16.86 -4.89 -7.47
C PRO A 193 16.86 -4.10 -6.15
N ASP A 194 15.85 -3.26 -5.95
CA ASP A 194 15.70 -2.48 -4.71
C ASP A 194 15.28 -3.38 -3.54
N ILE A 195 14.46 -4.40 -3.79
CA ILE A 195 14.12 -5.43 -2.80
C ILE A 195 15.38 -6.23 -2.44
N GLU A 196 16.13 -6.69 -3.43
CA GLU A 196 17.36 -7.45 -3.24
C GLU A 196 18.38 -6.69 -2.39
N ALA A 197 18.57 -5.40 -2.66
CA ALA A 197 19.45 -4.54 -1.88
C ALA A 197 19.06 -4.46 -0.39
N LEU A 198 17.77 -4.63 -0.04
CA LEU A 198 17.29 -4.66 1.33
C LEU A 198 17.37 -6.06 1.95
N LEU A 199 17.14 -7.11 1.16
CA LEU A 199 17.25 -8.50 1.61
C LEU A 199 18.71 -8.92 1.87
N SER A 200 19.67 -8.28 1.21
CA SER A 200 21.11 -8.53 1.37
C SER A 200 21.75 -7.76 2.53
N GLN A 201 21.04 -6.80 3.15
CA GLN A 201 21.56 -6.13 4.34
C GLN A 201 21.49 -7.09 5.52
N GLU A 202 22.64 -7.40 6.12
CA GLU A 202 22.65 -8.14 7.39
C GLU A 202 21.83 -7.37 8.43
N PRO A 203 21.05 -8.06 9.28
CA PRO A 203 20.30 -7.39 10.33
C PRO A 203 21.30 -6.61 11.19
N SER A 204 21.24 -5.28 11.12
CA SER A 204 22.02 -4.39 11.98
C SER A 204 21.80 -4.85 13.42
N SER A 205 22.85 -5.42 14.01
CA SER A 205 22.90 -5.81 15.41
C SER A 205 22.61 -4.57 16.25
N ALA A 206 21.42 -4.53 16.85
CA ALA A 206 21.07 -3.62 17.92
C ALA A 206 21.36 -4.30 19.27
#